data_AF-A0A355RGF3-F1
#
_entry.id   AF-A0A355RGF3-F1
#
_cell.length_a   1.000
_cell.length_b   1.000
_cell.length_c   1.000
_cell.angle_alpha   90.00
_cell.angle_beta   90.00
_cell.angle_gamma   90.00
#
_symmetry.space_group_name_H-M   'P 1'
#
loop_
_entity.id
_entity.type
_entity.pdbx_description
1 polymer ?
#
loop_
_entity_poly.entity_id
_entity_poly.type
_entity_poly.pdbx_seq_one_letter_code
_entity_poly.pdbx_strand_id
1 'polypeptide(L)'
;GVMIGRAAYHQPTDLLANADSVIFAQDRVIDPVNVVHQMMPYIHAHIENSGRLNQITRHMLGLFTGRPGARGWRRVLSERAHCDGPELVLEALQQVIEREAA
;
A
#
# COMPACT_ATOMS: atom_id res chain seq x y z
N GLY A 1 16.13 13.04 -18.00
CA GLY A 1 15.35 12.36 -16.96
C GLY A 1 13.87 12.57 -17.22
N VAL A 2 13.01 11.68 -16.71
CA VAL A 2 11.55 11.77 -16.82
C VAL A 2 10.97 12.01 -15.43
N MET A 3 9.93 12.82 -15.34
CA MET A 3 9.17 13.03 -14.09
C MET A 3 7.82 12.32 -14.20
N ILE A 4 7.50 11.51 -13.19
CA ILE A 4 6.20 10.86 -13.05
C ILE A 4 5.49 11.50 -11.86
N GLY A 5 4.38 12.18 -12.12
CA GLY A 5 3.57 12.83 -11.09
C GLY A 5 2.43 11.93 -10.61
N ARG A 6 1.20 12.35 -10.94
CA ARG A 6 -0.05 11.79 -10.41
C ARG A 6 -0.19 10.26 -10.55
N ALA A 7 0.37 9.68 -11.60
CA ALA A 7 0.31 8.23 -11.84
C ALA A 7 1.05 7.43 -10.75
N ALA A 8 2.21 7.91 -10.28
CA ALA A 8 2.96 7.26 -9.19
C ALA A 8 2.17 7.22 -7.88
N TYR A 9 1.25 8.18 -7.67
CA TYR A 9 0.42 8.22 -6.47
C TYR A 9 -0.79 7.27 -6.56
N HIS A 10 -1.42 7.17 -7.73
CA HIS A 10 -2.64 6.37 -7.91
C HIS A 10 -2.37 4.90 -8.24
N GLN A 11 -1.25 4.60 -8.89
CA GLN A 11 -0.87 3.27 -9.35
C GLN A 11 0.64 3.01 -9.10
N PRO A 12 1.13 3.17 -7.86
CA PRO A 12 2.55 3.07 -7.54
C PRO A 12 3.16 1.73 -7.96
N THR A 13 2.49 0.61 -7.66
CA THR A 13 3.04 -0.72 -7.92
C THR A 13 3.17 -1.01 -9.40
N ASP A 14 2.11 -0.80 -10.18
CA ASP A 14 2.10 -1.06 -11.62
C ASP A 14 3.18 -0.24 -12.35
N LEU A 15 3.46 0.97 -11.84
CA LEU A 15 4.34 1.91 -12.49
C LEU A 15 5.79 1.82 -12.04
N LEU A 16 6.04 1.55 -10.76
CA LEU A 16 7.36 1.70 -10.14
C LEU A 16 7.96 0.39 -9.61
N ALA A 17 7.18 -0.68 -9.41
CA ALA A 17 7.69 -1.90 -8.77
C ALA A 17 8.84 -2.57 -9.54
N ASN A 18 8.90 -2.37 -10.86
CA ASN A 18 9.94 -2.92 -11.74
C ASN A 18 10.96 -1.87 -12.19
N ALA A 19 10.85 -0.60 -11.77
CA ALA A 19 11.69 0.48 -12.25
C ALA A 19 13.19 0.22 -11.98
N ASP A 20 13.51 -0.32 -10.80
CA ASP A 20 14.88 -0.70 -10.40
C ASP A 20 15.50 -1.69 -11.41
N SER A 21 14.74 -2.72 -11.80
CA SER A 21 15.19 -3.72 -12.78
C SER A 21 15.30 -3.16 -14.20
N VAL A 22 14.27 -2.46 -14.67
CA VAL A 22 14.14 -2.05 -16.08
C VAL A 22 15.01 -0.84 -16.42
N ILE A 23 15.14 0.12 -15.49
CA ILE A 23 15.82 1.39 -15.75
C ILE A 23 17.25 1.38 -15.18
N PHE A 24 17.43 0.78 -14.01
CA PHE A 24 18.69 0.87 -13.26
C PHE A 24 19.49 -0.43 -13.25
N ALA A 25 19.02 -1.48 -13.92
CA ALA A 25 19.63 -2.81 -13.97
C ALA A 25 19.93 -3.39 -12.56
N GLN A 26 19.08 -3.06 -11.58
CA GLN A 26 19.15 -3.60 -10.23
C GLN A 26 18.16 -4.75 -10.10
N ASP A 27 18.63 -5.93 -9.72
CA ASP A 27 17.80 -7.12 -9.55
C ASP A 27 16.99 -7.02 -8.23
N ARG A 28 15.97 -6.17 -8.27
CA ARG A 28 15.03 -5.91 -7.17
C ARG A 28 13.62 -5.90 -7.72
N VAL A 29 12.83 -6.86 -7.25
CA VAL A 29 11.39 -6.92 -7.51
C VAL A 29 10.67 -6.50 -6.23
N ILE A 30 9.79 -5.51 -6.33
CA ILE A 30 8.98 -5.06 -5.20
C ILE A 30 7.61 -5.77 -5.23
N ASP A 31 7.37 -6.56 -4.19
CA ASP A 31 6.06 -7.13 -3.92
C ASP A 31 5.24 -6.20 -3.01
N PRO A 32 4.08 -5.68 -3.45
CA PRO A 32 3.27 -4.79 -2.64
C PRO A 32 2.75 -5.41 -1.34
N VAL A 33 2.58 -6.74 -1.26
CA VAL A 33 2.19 -7.41 0.00
C VAL A 33 3.30 -7.23 1.03
N ASN A 34 4.55 -7.51 0.65
CA ASN A 34 5.71 -7.25 1.50
C ASN A 34 5.87 -5.77 1.86
N VAL A 35 5.55 -4.84 0.94
CA VAL A 35 5.55 -3.40 1.25
C VAL A 35 4.60 -3.06 2.39
N VAL A 36 3.39 -3.65 2.43
CA VAL A 36 2.46 -3.42 3.55
C VAL A 36 3.08 -3.85 4.88
N HIS A 37 3.70 -5.02 4.94
CA HIS A 37 4.38 -5.48 6.15
C HIS A 37 5.54 -4.57 6.55
N GLN A 38 6.33 -4.08 5.58
CA GLN A 38 7.41 -3.12 5.84
C GLN A 38 6.91 -1.75 6.32
N MET A 39 5.66 -1.38 5.99
CA MET A 39 5.05 -0.14 6.47
C MET A 39 4.52 -0.26 7.91
N MET A 40 4.30 -1.46 8.45
CA MET A 40 3.74 -1.63 9.79
C MET A 40 4.58 -0.95 10.88
N PRO A 41 5.92 -1.13 10.98
CA PRO A 41 6.72 -0.43 11.99
C PRO A 41 6.61 1.09 11.91
N TYR A 42 6.54 1.64 10.69
CA TYR A 42 6.37 3.08 10.48
C TYR A 42 4.99 3.56 10.95
N ILE A 43 3.94 2.78 10.70
CA ILE A 43 2.57 3.06 11.15
C ILE A 43 2.47 3.02 12.67
N HIS A 44 3.07 2.02 13.32
CA HIS A 44 3.12 1.93 14.78
C HIS A 44 3.80 3.16 15.38
N ALA A 45 5.01 3.50 14.90
CA ALA A 45 5.75 4.66 15.37
C ALA A 45 4.97 5.97 15.19
N HIS A 46 4.26 6.13 14.06
CA HIS A 46 3.44 7.33 13.82
C HIS A 46 2.29 7.46 14.83
N ILE A 47 1.61 6.35 15.14
CA ILE A 47 0.49 6.32 16.08
C ILE A 47 0.96 6.52 17.52
N GLU A 48 2.08 5.91 17.91
CA GLU A 48 2.73 6.15 19.22
C GLU A 48 3.08 7.63 19.42
N ASN A 49 3.44 8.32 18.35
CA ASN A 49 3.69 9.77 18.34
C ASN A 49 2.41 10.61 18.17
N SER A 50 1.25 10.10 18.60
CA SER A 50 -0.07 10.77 18.51
C SER A 50 -0.57 11.05 17.09
N GLY A 51 0.04 10.44 16.08
CA GLY A 51 -0.42 10.47 14.69
C GLY A 51 -1.68 9.64 14.47
N ARG A 52 -2.44 9.95 13.42
CA ARG A 52 -3.63 9.20 13.02
C ARG A 52 -3.32 8.22 11.90
N LEU A 53 -3.87 7.01 11.96
CA LEU A 53 -3.68 5.98 10.94
C LEU A 53 -4.02 6.48 9.52
N ASN A 54 -5.13 7.21 9.37
CA ASN A 54 -5.56 7.77 8.08
C ASN A 54 -4.56 8.75 7.44
N GLN A 55 -3.63 9.34 8.20
CA GLN A 55 -2.60 10.23 7.66
C GLN A 55 -1.57 9.46 6.83
N ILE A 56 -1.41 8.16 7.09
CA ILE A 56 -0.56 7.26 6.33
C ILE A 56 -1.39 6.50 5.28
N THR A 57 -2.45 5.82 5.71
CA THR A 57 -3.16 4.86 4.86
C THR A 57 -3.84 5.50 3.64
N ARG A 58 -4.21 6.78 3.70
CA ARG A 58 -4.71 7.54 2.53
C ARG A 58 -3.72 7.59 1.35
N HIS A 59 -2.42 7.45 1.63
CA HIS A 59 -1.36 7.42 0.62
C HIS A 59 -1.08 6.00 0.11
N MET A 60 -1.64 4.98 0.75
CA MET A 60 -1.47 3.56 0.39
C MET A 60 -2.67 3.01 -0.40
N LEU A 61 -3.71 3.81 -0.64
CA LEU A 61 -4.95 3.35 -1.30
C LEU A 61 -4.73 2.83 -2.73
N GLY A 62 -3.71 3.35 -3.42
CA GLY A 62 -3.36 2.95 -4.79
C GLY A 62 -2.47 1.72 -4.89
N LEU A 63 -2.00 1.16 -3.77
CA LEU A 63 -0.98 0.10 -3.74
C LEU A 63 -1.38 -1.16 -4.52
N PHE A 64 -2.67 -1.50 -4.49
CA PHE A 64 -3.21 -2.68 -5.17
C PHE A 64 -4.11 -2.33 -6.36
N THR A 65 -4.00 -1.13 -6.95
CA THR A 65 -4.86 -0.74 -8.09
C THR A 65 -4.83 -1.80 -9.20
N GLY A 66 -5.99 -2.11 -9.77
CA GLY A 66 -6.11 -3.11 -10.85
C GLY A 66 -6.11 -4.59 -10.40
N ARG A 67 -5.77 -4.89 -9.14
CA ARG A 67 -5.68 -6.26 -8.62
C ARG A 67 -7.01 -6.78 -8.04
N PRO A 68 -7.24 -8.11 -8.01
CA PRO A 68 -8.30 -8.71 -7.19
C PRO A 68 -8.24 -8.21 -5.74
N GLY A 69 -9.39 -7.97 -5.12
CA GLY A 69 -9.45 -7.48 -3.72
C GLY A 69 -9.10 -6.00 -3.50
N ALA A 70 -8.58 -5.28 -4.51
CA ALA A 70 -8.24 -3.85 -4.40
C ALA A 70 -9.39 -2.94 -3.95
N ARG A 71 -10.63 -3.30 -4.31
CA ARG A 71 -11.82 -2.59 -3.84
C ARG A 71 -12.04 -2.80 -2.34
N GLY A 72 -11.83 -4.02 -1.85
CA GLY A 72 -11.91 -4.37 -0.43
C GLY A 72 -10.88 -3.60 0.38
N TRP A 73 -9.61 -3.63 -0.06
CA TRP A 73 -8.52 -2.83 0.50
C TRP A 73 -8.91 -1.36 0.70
N ARG A 74 -9.34 -0.70 -0.39
CA ARG A 74 -9.73 0.72 -0.35
C ARG A 74 -10.91 0.98 0.57
N ARG A 75 -11.92 0.10 0.56
CA ARG A 75 -13.11 0.24 1.41
C ARG A 75 -12.74 0.20 2.89
N VAL A 76 -12.06 -0.85 3.32
CA VAL A 76 -11.68 -1.05 4.72
C VAL A 76 -10.86 0.13 5.24
N LEU A 77 -9.83 0.55 4.50
CA LEU A 77 -8.98 1.67 4.93
C LEU A 77 -9.70 3.02 4.93
N SER A 78 -10.54 3.29 3.92
CA SER A 78 -11.21 4.59 3.82
C SER A 78 -12.29 4.76 4.89
N GLU A 79 -12.99 3.68 5.24
CA GLU A 79 -14.10 3.73 6.18
C GLU A 79 -13.61 3.66 7.63
N ARG A 80 -12.55 2.91 7.93
CA ARG A 80 -12.23 2.54 9.33
C ARG A 80 -10.92 3.09 9.88
N ALA A 81 -10.04 3.64 9.04
CA ALA A 81 -8.73 4.16 9.49
C ALA A 81 -8.79 5.42 10.39
N HIS A 82 -9.99 5.91 10.70
CA HIS A 82 -10.21 7.04 11.61
C HIS A 82 -10.48 6.60 13.06
N CYS A 83 -10.93 5.37 13.25
CA CYS A 83 -11.36 4.83 14.56
C CYS A 83 -10.59 3.58 14.99
N ASP A 84 -10.02 2.82 14.05
CA ASP A 84 -9.31 1.57 14.33
C ASP A 84 -7.78 1.74 14.41
N GLY A 85 -7.12 0.76 15.05
CA GLY A 85 -5.67 0.72 15.22
C GLY A 85 -4.90 0.16 13.99
N PRO A 86 -3.56 0.05 14.09
CA PRO A 86 -2.68 -0.40 13.00
C PRO A 86 -3.11 -1.70 12.33
N GLU A 87 -3.66 -2.64 13.09
CA GLU A 87 -4.06 -3.97 12.62
C GLU A 87 -5.13 -3.96 11.53
N LEU A 88 -5.89 -2.86 11.41
CA LEU A 88 -6.80 -2.64 10.30
C LEU A 88 -6.09 -2.78 8.94
N VAL A 89 -4.81 -2.42 8.85
CA VAL A 89 -4.03 -2.49 7.62
C VAL A 89 -3.80 -3.94 7.20
N LEU A 90 -3.55 -4.84 8.16
CA LEU A 90 -3.41 -6.27 7.90
C LEU A 90 -4.77 -6.92 7.59
N GLU A 91 -5.85 -6.47 8.23
CA GLU A 91 -7.21 -6.89 7.87
C GLU A 91 -7.57 -6.48 6.43
N ALA A 92 -7.23 -5.25 6.03
CA ALA A 92 -7.43 -4.78 4.66
C ALA A 92 -6.58 -5.59 3.67
N LEU A 93 -5.34 -5.96 4.04
CA LEU A 93 -4.45 -6.76 3.22
C LEU A 93 -5.02 -8.16 2.96
N GLN A 94 -5.66 -8.76 3.96
CA GLN A 94 -6.30 -10.06 3.84
C GLN A 94 -7.36 -10.10 2.72
N GLN A 95 -8.09 -8.99 2.51
CA GLN A 95 -9.06 -8.87 1.40
C GLN A 95 -8.43 -9.01 0.02
N VAL A 96 -7.15 -8.66 -0.12
CA VAL A 96 -6.38 -8.80 -1.37
C VAL A 96 -5.92 -10.25 -1.51
N ILE A 97 -5.27 -10.79 -0.48
CA ILE A 97 -4.71 -12.16 -0.48
C ILE A 97 -5.79 -13.20 -0.78
N GLU A 98 -6.94 -13.13 -0.11
CA GLU A 98 -8.05 -14.08 -0.30
C GLU A 98 -8.63 -14.03 -1.72
N ARG A 99 -8.60 -12.85 -2.35
CA ARG A 99 -9.17 -12.64 -3.69
C ARG A 99 -8.18 -12.96 -4.81
N GLU A 100 -6.88 -12.86 -4.55
CA GLU A 100 -5.85 -13.30 -5.49
C GLU A 100 -5.70 -14.82 -5.52
N ALA A 101 -6.03 -15.51 -4.42
CA ALA A 101 -5.98 -16.97 -4.32
C ALA A 101 -7.21 -17.70 -4.90
N ALA A 102 -8.29 -16.97 -5.23
CA ALA A 102 -9.58 -17.50 -5.69
C ALA A 102 -9.75 -17.35 -7.21
#